data_AF-A0AA97G3A4-F1
#
_entry.id   AF-A0AA97G3A4-F1
#
_cell.length_a   1.000
_cell.length_b   1.000
_cell.length_c   1.000
_cell.angle_alpha   90.00
_cell.angle_beta   90.00
_cell.angle_gamma   90.00
#
_symmetry.space_group_name_H-M   'P 1'
#
loop_
_entity.id
_entity.type
_entity.pdbx_description
1 polymer ?
#
loop_
_entity_poly.entity_id
_entity_poly.type
_entity_poly.pdbx_seq_one_letter_code
_entity_poly.pdbx_strand_id
1 'polypeptide(L)'
;MSDILIQKIFRLVDELDLESPGTVRDRINRAEKKALIDSAREFVMIRELRNAIAHEYEDEALSKIHQEVLRLTPVLLAVPDKIEHYLHDKLS
;
A
#
# COMPACT_ATOMS: atom_id res chain seq x y z
N MET A 1 1.53 9.32 -1.24
CA MET A 1 0.56 8.45 -1.95
C MET A 1 0.31 7.14 -1.19
N SER A 2 1.34 6.38 -0.84
CA SER A 2 1.21 5.14 -0.05
C SER A 2 0.44 5.30 1.27
N ASP A 3 0.70 6.38 2.02
CA ASP A 3 -0.05 6.67 3.26
C ASP A 3 -1.54 6.91 3.02
N ILE A 4 -1.92 7.54 1.90
CA ILE A 4 -3.33 7.79 1.55
C ILE A 4 -4.02 6.46 1.26
N LEU A 5 -3.39 5.60 0.44
CA LEU A 5 -3.92 4.27 0.13
C LEU A 5 -4.13 3.44 1.40
N ILE A 6 -3.12 3.38 2.28
CA ILE A 6 -3.17 2.53 3.48
C ILE A 6 -4.11 3.12 4.56
N GLN A 7 -4.04 4.43 4.80
CA GLN A 7 -4.73 5.03 5.94
C GLN A 7 -6.17 5.45 5.64
N LYS A 8 -6.46 5.82 4.39
CA LYS A 8 -7.80 6.26 3.97
C LYS A 8 -8.47 5.19 3.13
N ILE A 9 -7.86 4.72 2.05
CA ILE A 9 -8.55 3.87 1.08
C ILE A 9 -8.78 2.45 1.62
N PHE A 10 -7.76 1.74 2.09
CA PHE A 10 -7.94 0.40 2.67
C PHE A 10 -8.81 0.42 3.93
N ARG A 11 -8.76 1.52 4.70
CA ARG A 11 -9.66 1.71 5.83
C ARG A 11 -11.11 1.80 5.37
N LEU A 12 -11.38 2.61 4.34
CA LEU A 12 -12.71 2.77 3.78
C LEU A 12 -13.23 1.45 3.19
N VAL A 13 -12.37 0.69 2.49
CA VAL A 13 -12.73 -0.65 2.00
C VAL A 13 -13.06 -1.60 3.16
N ASP A 14 -12.26 -1.61 4.22
CA ASP A 14 -12.56 -2.41 5.42
C ASP A 14 -13.88 -1.99 6.09
N GLU A 15 -14.18 -0.69 6.17
CA GLU A 15 -15.44 -0.16 6.69
C GLU A 15 -16.64 -0.61 5.84
N LEU A 16 -16.52 -0.58 4.51
CA LEU A 16 -17.52 -1.09 3.57
C LEU A 16 -17.74 -2.61 3.72
N ASP A 17 -16.68 -3.34 4.08
CA ASP A 17 -16.73 -4.79 4.30
C ASP A 17 -17.20 -5.17 5.72
N LEU A 18 -17.56 -4.19 6.56
CA LEU A 18 -17.92 -4.37 7.98
C LEU A 18 -16.83 -5.10 8.78
N GLU A 19 -15.57 -4.90 8.40
CA GLU A 19 -14.41 -5.49 9.07
C GLU A 19 -14.13 -4.81 10.39
N SER A 20 -13.58 -5.57 11.33
CA SER A 20 -13.17 -5.02 12.63
C SER A 20 -11.99 -4.04 12.47
N PRO A 21 -11.98 -2.95 13.26
CA PRO A 21 -10.83 -2.06 13.33
C PRO A 21 -9.56 -2.84 13.66
N GLY A 22 -8.46 -2.50 12.99
CA GLY A 22 -7.18 -3.18 13.17
C GLY A 22 -5.99 -2.25 13.00
N THR A 23 -4.79 -2.79 13.26
CA THR A 23 -3.55 -2.06 13.04
C THR A 23 -3.33 -1.79 11.55
N VAL A 24 -2.37 -0.93 11.22
CA VAL A 24 -1.97 -0.70 9.82
C VAL A 24 -1.51 -2.00 9.15
N ARG A 25 -0.84 -2.89 9.89
CA ARG A 25 -0.37 -4.17 9.35
C ARG A 25 -1.55 -5.10 9.05
N ASP A 26 -2.55 -5.11 9.92
CA ASP A 26 -3.77 -5.92 9.69
C ASP A 26 -4.51 -5.46 8.43
N ARG A 27 -4.60 -4.15 8.21
CA ARG A 27 -5.21 -3.58 6.99
C ARG A 27 -4.47 -4.00 5.72
N ILE A 28 -3.14 -3.96 5.73
CA ILE A 28 -2.33 -4.38 4.59
C ILE A 28 -2.52 -5.88 4.32
N ASN A 29 -2.52 -6.72 5.37
CA ASN A 29 -2.75 -8.16 5.22
C ASN A 29 -4.17 -8.46 4.71
N ARG A 30 -5.18 -7.70 5.13
CA ARG A 30 -6.54 -7.82 4.59
C ARG A 30 -6.62 -7.40 3.14
N ALA A 31 -5.96 -6.30 2.76
CA ALA A 31 -5.90 -5.85 1.37
C ALA A 31 -5.31 -6.94 0.45
N GLU A 32 -4.27 -7.65 0.90
CA GLU A 32 -3.70 -8.79 0.16
C GLU A 32 -4.69 -9.96 0.06
N LYS A 33 -5.35 -10.34 1.16
CA LYS A 33 -6.38 -11.39 1.15
C LYS A 33 -7.56 -11.08 0.22
N LYS A 34 -7.86 -9.79 0.05
CA LYS A 34 -8.92 -9.28 -0.84
C LYS A 34 -8.43 -9.05 -2.28
N ALA A 35 -7.20 -9.43 -2.59
CA ALA A 35 -6.54 -9.22 -3.89
C ALA A 35 -6.44 -7.74 -4.34
N LEU A 36 -6.61 -6.78 -3.41
CA LEU A 36 -6.42 -5.35 -3.69
C LEU A 36 -4.94 -5.02 -3.93
N ILE A 37 -4.04 -5.82 -3.34
CA ILE A 37 -2.60 -5.78 -3.54
C ILE A 37 -2.08 -7.20 -3.73
N ASP A 38 -0.99 -7.36 -4.48
CA ASP A 38 -0.39 -8.69 -4.71
C ASP A 38 0.49 -9.16 -3.55
N SER A 39 1.10 -8.22 -2.82
CA SER A 39 1.99 -8.53 -1.71
C SER A 39 1.89 -7.53 -0.58
N ALA A 40 1.49 -8.01 0.60
CA ALA A 40 1.53 -7.24 1.84
C ALA A 40 2.96 -6.83 2.20
N ARG A 41 3.94 -7.69 1.90
CA ARG A 41 5.36 -7.45 2.18
C ARG A 41 5.90 -6.26 1.39
N GLU A 42 5.54 -6.14 0.12
CA GLU A 42 5.96 -4.99 -0.71
C GLU A 42 5.37 -3.69 -0.21
N PHE A 43 4.12 -3.72 0.27
CA PHE A 43 3.48 -2.54 0.87
C PHE A 43 4.13 -2.11 2.20
N VAL A 44 4.57 -3.05 3.01
CA VAL A 44 5.38 -2.75 4.20
C VAL A 44 6.71 -2.11 3.78
N MET A 45 7.38 -2.66 2.77
CA MET A 45 8.65 -2.13 2.25
C MET A 45 8.49 -0.71 1.67
N ILE A 46 7.39 -0.41 0.97
CA ILE A 46 7.07 0.95 0.49
C ILE A 46 6.96 1.93 1.67
N ARG A 47 6.39 1.50 2.79
CA ARG A 47 6.25 2.33 3.98
C ARG A 47 7.59 2.56 4.68
N GLU A 48 8.43 1.53 4.75
CA GLU A 48 9.80 1.63 5.27
C GLU A 48 10.65 2.54 4.40
N LEU A 49 10.58 2.38 3.07
CA LEU A 49 11.27 3.23 2.10
C LEU A 49 10.85 4.70 2.24
N ARG A 50 9.55 4.98 2.42
CA ARG A 50 9.06 6.35 2.69
C ARG A 50 9.65 6.91 3.99
N ASN A 51 9.75 6.10 5.04
CA ASN A 51 10.35 6.52 6.30
C ASN A 51 11.86 6.77 6.15
N ALA A 52 12.57 5.91 5.42
CA ALA A 52 14.00 6.08 5.13
C ALA A 52 14.26 7.36 4.33
N ILE A 53 13.49 7.62 3.26
CA ILE A 53 13.55 8.87 2.49
C ILE A 53 13.32 10.11 3.38
N ALA A 54 12.43 10.01 4.36
CA ALA A 54 12.13 11.11 5.26
C ALA A 54 13.20 11.33 6.35
N HIS A 55 14.01 10.32 6.66
CA HIS A 55 14.93 10.33 7.81
C HIS A 55 16.41 10.43 7.41
N GLU A 56 16.81 9.80 6.29
CA GLU A 56 18.20 9.59 5.91
C GLU A 56 18.49 10.22 4.54
N TYR A 57 18.91 11.48 4.54
CA TYR A 57 19.53 12.15 3.38
C TYR A 57 21.05 12.04 3.45
N GLU A 58 21.60 10.82 3.51
CA GLU A 58 23.04 10.57 3.33
C GLU A 58 23.27 10.04 1.91
N ASP A 59 24.21 10.63 1.17
CA ASP A 59 24.39 10.42 -0.28
C ASP A 59 24.64 8.95 -0.67
N GLU A 60 25.21 8.12 0.21
CA GLU A 60 25.40 6.67 -0.02
C GLU A 60 24.10 5.87 -0.06
N ALA A 61 23.02 6.35 0.55
CA ALA A 61 21.71 5.69 0.55
C ALA A 61 20.89 6.01 -0.72
N LEU A 62 21.20 7.11 -1.41
CA LEU A 62 20.39 7.65 -2.50
C LEU A 62 20.26 6.69 -3.68
N SER A 63 21.34 6.01 -4.08
CA SER A 63 21.30 5.07 -5.20
C SER A 63 20.43 3.84 -4.90
N LYS A 64 20.44 3.35 -3.66
CA LYS A 64 19.61 2.20 -3.25
C LYS A 64 18.15 2.60 -3.16
N ILE A 65 17.87 3.75 -2.56
CA ILE A 65 16.53 4.34 -2.48
C ILE A 65 15.96 4.51 -3.89
N HIS A 66 16.74 5.07 -4.82
CA HIS A 66 16.30 5.28 -6.20
C HIS A 66 15.90 3.97 -6.90
N GLN A 67 16.70 2.91 -6.76
CA GLN A 67 16.39 1.59 -7.32
C GLN A 67 15.11 1.00 -6.71
N GLU A 68 14.95 1.07 -5.39
CA GLU A 68 13.75 0.57 -4.72
C GLU A 68 12.48 1.37 -5.07
N VAL A 69 12.60 2.71 -5.21
CA VAL A 69 11.49 3.54 -5.68
C VAL A 69 11.06 3.12 -7.07
N LEU A 70 11.99 2.96 -8.01
CA LEU A 70 11.66 2.53 -9.38
C LEU A 70 11.01 1.15 -9.40
N ARG A 71 11.47 0.23 -8.55
CA ARG A 71 10.93 -1.14 -8.45
C ARG A 71 9.52 -1.17 -7.87
N LEU A 72 9.24 -0.37 -6.83
CA LEU A 72 8.00 -0.42 -6.07
C LEU A 72 6.91 0.52 -6.58
N THR A 73 7.27 1.54 -7.37
CA THR A 73 6.30 2.50 -7.92
C THR A 73 5.23 1.85 -8.80
N PRO A 74 5.54 0.91 -9.71
CA PRO A 74 4.52 0.23 -10.51
C PRO A 74 3.52 -0.54 -9.65
N VAL A 75 4.00 -1.20 -8.59
CA VAL A 75 3.15 -1.92 -7.63
C VAL A 75 2.16 -0.97 -6.96
N LEU A 76 2.64 0.22 -6.56
CA LEU A 76 1.79 1.23 -5.93
C LEU A 76 0.76 1.82 -6.89
N LEU A 77 1.13 2.01 -8.16
CA LEU A 77 0.27 2.59 -9.19
C LEU A 77 -0.79 1.63 -9.72
N ALA A 78 -0.62 0.32 -9.57
CA ALA A 78 -1.62 -0.67 -9.97
C ALA A 78 -2.79 -0.81 -8.99
N VAL A 79 -2.65 -0.29 -7.76
CA VAL A 79 -3.65 -0.46 -6.70
C VAL A 79 -4.99 0.23 -6.96
N PRO A 80 -5.05 1.48 -7.48
CA PRO A 80 -6.32 2.13 -7.79
C PRO A 80 -7.22 1.29 -8.71
N ASP A 81 -6.68 0.74 -9.80
CA ASP A 81 -7.44 -0.08 -10.76
C ASP A 81 -8.01 -1.35 -10.10
N LYS A 82 -7.23 -1.98 -9.21
CA LYS A 82 -7.68 -3.15 -8.44
C LYS A 82 -8.81 -2.83 -7.46
N ILE A 83 -8.73 -1.66 -6.84
CA ILE A 83 -9.77 -1.20 -5.91
C ILE A 83 -11.05 -0.87 -6.69
N GLU A 84 -10.93 -0.19 -7.83
CA GLU A 84 -12.07 0.10 -8.70
C GLU A 84 -12.77 -1.19 -9.14
N HIS A 85 -12.00 -2.18 -9.60
CA HIS A 85 -12.53 -3.49 -9.97
C HIS A 85 -13.23 -4.20 -8.81
N TYR A 86 -12.59 -4.26 -7.63
CA TYR A 86 -13.18 -4.86 -6.43
C TYR A 86 -14.51 -4.20 -6.02
N LEU A 87 -14.56 -2.86 -6.05
CA LEU A 87 -15.77 -2.12 -5.70
C LEU A 87 -16.89 -2.34 -6.72
N HIS A 88 -16.56 -2.38 -8.01
CA HIS A 88 -17.52 -2.67 -9.07
C HIS A 88 -18.14 -4.07 -8.91
N ASP A 89 -17.31 -5.10 -8.72
CA ASP A 89 -17.78 -6.48 -8.56
C ASP A 89 -18.68 -6.65 -7.32
N LYS A 90 -18.46 -5.84 -6.27
CA LYS A 90 -19.22 -5.93 -5.02
C LYS A 90 -20.52 -5.12 -5.00
N LEU A 91 -20.63 -4.10 -5.85
CA LEU A 91 -21.79 -3.21 -5.97
C LEU A 91 -22.73 -3.58 -7.14
N SER A 92 -22.37 -4.58 -7.95
CA SER A 92 -23.16 -5.13 -9.06
C SER A 92 -24.04 -6.30 -8.61
#